data_AF-A0A6L2ZZ01-F1
#
_entry.id   AF-A0A6L2ZZ01-F1
#
_cell.length_a   1.000
_cell.length_b   1.000
_cell.length_c   1.000
_cell.angle_alpha   90.00
_cell.angle_beta   90.00
_cell.angle_gamma   90.00
#
_symmetry.space_group_name_H-M   'P 1'
#
loop_
_entity.id
_entity.type
_entity.pdbx_description
1 polymer ?
#
loop_
_entity_poly.entity_id
_entity_poly.type
_entity_poly.pdbx_seq_one_letter_code
_entity_poly.pdbx_strand_id
1 'polypeptide(L)'
;MLRPRQLRAAVERGYDSAMAADPFVHRVVPMAHVADVERSVRFYELLGFRVANRMRACGRTNWASLERGAASLMLAVASDPVKPEQQSILFYLYCNDVSAMRTHLLASGVADGGAFCGGPGPNGGRSVVFKATYPDYMPKGELRVADPDGYCLLIGQDD
;
A
#
# COMPACT_ATOMS: atom_id res chain seq x y z
N MET A 1 44.89 -1.62 13.72
CA MET A 1 44.01 -2.42 12.86
C MET A 1 42.84 -2.89 13.71
N LEU A 2 41.63 -2.33 13.53
CA LEU A 2 40.46 -2.64 14.35
C LEU A 2 39.85 -3.98 13.94
N ARG A 3 39.37 -4.78 14.92
CA ARG A 3 38.75 -6.08 14.65
C ARG A 3 37.41 -5.91 13.89
N PRO A 4 37.00 -6.84 13.02
CA PRO A 4 35.79 -6.70 12.17
C PRO A 4 34.49 -6.33 12.91
N ARG A 5 34.30 -6.79 14.15
CA ARG A 5 33.16 -6.42 15.01
C ARG A 5 33.19 -4.96 15.51
N GLN A 6 34.39 -4.40 15.68
CA GLN A 6 34.57 -3.00 16.07
C GLN A 6 34.36 -2.05 14.89
N LEU A 7 34.58 -2.52 13.66
CA LEU A 7 34.26 -1.78 12.43
C LEU A 7 32.75 -1.64 12.23
N ARG A 8 31.99 -2.73 12.41
CA ARG A 8 30.52 -2.75 12.23
C ARG A 8 29.79 -1.83 13.22
N ALA A 9 30.19 -1.87 14.49
CA ALA A 9 29.64 -0.98 15.52
C ALA A 9 30.11 0.49 15.39
N ALA A 10 31.21 0.76 14.68
CA ALA A 10 31.65 2.13 14.37
C ALA A 10 30.92 2.69 13.13
N VAL A 11 30.59 1.84 12.16
CA VAL A 11 29.76 2.19 11.00
C VAL A 11 28.31 2.42 11.41
N GLU A 12 27.73 1.57 12.27
CA GLU A 12 26.37 1.76 12.81
C GLU A 12 26.25 3.03 13.67
N ARG A 13 27.23 3.32 14.54
CA ARG A 13 27.29 4.59 15.29
C ARG A 13 27.56 5.83 14.42
N GLY A 14 28.28 5.66 13.30
CA GLY A 14 28.47 6.72 12.31
C GLY A 14 27.20 7.04 11.53
N TYR A 15 26.39 6.01 11.24
CA TYR A 15 25.07 6.15 10.62
C TYR A 15 24.08 6.89 11.53
N ASP A 16 24.04 6.53 12.82
CA ASP A 16 23.17 7.19 13.81
C ASP A 16 23.58 8.66 14.06
N SER A 17 24.87 8.97 14.01
CA SER A 17 25.37 10.34 14.21
C SER A 17 25.19 11.25 12.99
N ALA A 18 25.08 10.71 11.77
CA ALA A 18 24.93 11.49 10.53
C ALA A 18 23.47 11.84 10.22
N MET A 19 22.51 11.01 10.63
CA MET A 19 21.07 11.32 10.50
C MET A 19 20.60 12.44 11.43
N ALA A 20 21.35 12.75 12.50
CA ALA A 20 20.94 13.74 13.51
C ALA A 20 20.95 15.21 13.02
N ALA A 21 21.39 15.47 11.79
CA ALA A 21 21.45 16.83 11.22
C ALA A 21 21.03 16.91 9.74
N ASP A 22 20.40 15.88 9.17
CA ASP A 22 19.88 15.97 7.80
C ASP A 22 18.50 16.66 7.81
N PRO A 23 18.37 17.89 7.27
CA PRO A 23 17.11 18.61 7.26
C PRO A 23 16.14 18.12 6.17
N PHE A 24 16.56 17.18 5.31
CA PHE A 24 15.78 16.75 4.16
C PHE A 24 14.80 15.62 4.51
N VAL A 25 13.67 15.58 3.80
CA VAL A 25 12.66 14.54 3.96
C VAL A 25 13.26 13.19 3.54
N HIS A 26 13.35 12.25 4.48
CA HIS A 26 13.89 10.92 4.22
C HIS A 26 12.81 9.86 3.94
N ARG A 27 11.52 10.16 4.14
CA ARG A 27 10.40 9.24 3.91
C ARG A 27 9.09 10.00 3.72
N VAL A 28 8.26 9.51 2.82
CA VAL A 28 6.85 9.91 2.65
C VAL A 28 6.00 8.69 2.94
N VAL A 29 4.95 8.87 3.74
CA VAL A 29 3.95 7.82 4.02
C VAL A 29 2.60 8.34 3.59
N PRO A 30 1.94 7.73 2.58
CA PRO A 30 0.59 8.12 2.22
C PRO A 30 -0.37 7.84 3.39
N MET A 31 -1.31 8.76 3.60
CA MET A 31 -2.43 8.56 4.52
C MET A 31 -3.72 8.58 3.71
N ALA A 32 -4.44 7.46 3.67
CA ALA A 32 -5.74 7.35 3.02
C ALA A 32 -6.86 7.57 4.04
N HIS A 33 -7.82 8.44 3.70
CA HIS A 33 -9.03 8.62 4.48
C HIS A 33 -10.08 7.59 4.04
N VAL A 34 -10.53 6.75 4.95
CA VAL A 34 -11.39 5.60 4.66
C VAL A 34 -12.67 5.68 5.49
N ALA A 35 -13.78 5.14 4.99
CA ALA A 35 -15.04 5.13 5.74
C ALA A 35 -14.97 4.23 6.99
N ASP A 36 -14.18 3.14 6.93
CA ASP A 36 -13.97 2.21 8.03
C ASP A 36 -12.51 1.72 8.03
N VAL A 37 -11.76 2.04 9.09
CA VAL A 37 -10.35 1.66 9.22
C VAL A 37 -10.18 0.16 9.36
N GLU A 38 -11.02 -0.53 10.12
CA GLU A 38 -10.89 -1.99 10.32
C GLU A 38 -11.19 -2.77 9.05
N ARG A 39 -12.20 -2.34 8.28
CA ARG A 39 -12.49 -2.90 6.96
C ARG A 39 -11.30 -2.74 6.01
N SER A 40 -10.70 -1.56 6.02
CA SER A 40 -9.55 -1.25 5.16
C SER A 40 -8.32 -2.03 5.59
N VAL A 41 -8.03 -2.13 6.90
CA VAL A 41 -6.93 -2.97 7.42
C VAL A 41 -7.04 -4.40 6.91
N ARG A 42 -8.21 -5.03 7.03
CA ARG A 42 -8.42 -6.41 6.55
C ARG A 42 -8.14 -6.57 5.05
N PHE A 43 -8.44 -5.54 4.25
CA PHE A 43 -8.14 -5.55 2.83
C PHE A 43 -6.63 -5.43 2.56
N TYR A 44 -5.94 -4.47 3.18
CA TYR A 44 -4.51 -4.27 2.97
C TYR A 44 -3.66 -5.42 3.55
N GLU A 45 -4.18 -6.18 4.53
CA GLU A 45 -3.58 -7.44 4.98
C GLU A 45 -3.52 -8.51 3.87
N LEU A 46 -4.46 -8.51 2.90
CA LEU A 46 -4.39 -9.39 1.72
C LEU A 46 -3.20 -9.05 0.80
N LEU A 47 -2.73 -7.81 0.85
CA LEU A 47 -1.51 -7.38 0.14
C LEU A 47 -0.23 -7.67 0.95
N GLY A 48 -0.37 -8.32 2.11
CA GLY A 48 0.71 -8.69 3.01
C GLY A 48 1.16 -7.59 3.98
N PHE A 49 0.43 -6.47 4.07
CA PHE A 49 0.68 -5.48 5.12
C PHE A 49 0.33 -6.05 6.49
N ARG A 50 1.01 -5.55 7.52
CA ARG A 50 0.69 -5.82 8.92
C ARG A 50 0.45 -4.52 9.66
N VAL A 51 -0.39 -4.58 10.69
CA VAL A 51 -0.63 -3.41 11.54
C VAL A 51 0.58 -3.17 12.44
N ALA A 52 1.21 -2.01 12.26
CA ALA A 52 2.29 -1.54 13.12
C ALA A 52 1.75 -0.79 14.35
N ASN A 53 0.68 0.00 14.18
CA ASN A 53 0.06 0.74 15.28
C ASN A 53 -1.43 1.02 15.02
N ARG A 54 -2.21 1.25 16.09
CA ARG A 54 -3.62 1.64 16.05
C ARG A 54 -3.91 2.72 17.07
N MET A 55 -4.76 3.66 16.70
CA MET A 55 -5.37 4.61 17.62
C MET A 55 -6.88 4.41 17.64
N ARG A 56 -7.47 4.58 18.83
CA ARG A 56 -8.90 4.44 19.05
C ARG A 56 -9.46 5.72 19.64
N ALA A 57 -10.65 6.10 19.17
CA ALA A 57 -11.47 7.16 19.74
C ALA A 57 -12.90 6.63 19.91
N CYS A 58 -13.51 6.88 21.07
CA CYS A 58 -14.87 6.43 21.39
C CYS A 58 -15.10 4.92 21.10
N GLY A 59 -14.14 4.07 21.48
CA GLY A 59 -14.20 2.62 21.30
C GLY A 59 -13.93 2.10 19.88
N ARG A 60 -13.81 2.99 18.88
CA ARG A 60 -13.58 2.61 17.47
C ARG A 60 -12.16 2.98 17.04
N THR A 61 -11.57 2.15 16.19
CA THR A 61 -10.28 2.49 15.56
C THR A 61 -10.52 3.63 14.58
N ASN A 62 -9.89 4.79 14.83
CA ASN A 62 -9.98 5.97 13.96
C ASN A 62 -8.73 6.16 13.11
N TRP A 63 -7.64 5.46 13.44
CA TRP A 63 -6.41 5.49 12.68
C TRP A 63 -5.61 4.20 12.85
N ALA A 64 -4.90 3.77 11.80
CA ALA A 64 -3.94 2.67 11.85
C ALA A 64 -2.74 2.94 10.93
N SER A 65 -1.54 2.50 11.35
CA SER A 65 -0.35 2.44 10.50
C SER A 65 -0.09 1.00 10.09
N LEU A 66 0.18 0.80 8.79
CA LEU A 66 0.41 -0.48 8.16
C LEU A 66 1.80 -0.53 7.52
N GLU A 67 2.50 -1.66 7.65
CA GLU A 67 3.84 -1.82 7.12
C GLU A 67 4.08 -3.21 6.49
N ARG A 68 4.92 -3.24 5.45
CA ARG A 68 5.49 -4.44 4.83
C ARG A 68 6.89 -4.12 4.29
N GLY A 69 7.92 -4.48 5.05
CA GLY A 69 9.30 -4.12 4.68
C GLY A 69 9.45 -2.60 4.57
N ALA A 70 9.86 -2.10 3.40
CA ALA A 70 9.95 -0.66 3.14
C ALA A 70 8.60 0.00 2.78
N ALA A 71 7.56 -0.78 2.46
CA ALA A 71 6.24 -0.24 2.10
C ALA A 71 5.45 0.14 3.35
N SER A 72 4.80 1.30 3.33
CA SER A 72 4.03 1.79 4.48
C SER A 72 2.86 2.64 4.06
N LEU A 73 1.77 2.54 4.83
CA LEU A 73 0.50 3.22 4.57
C LEU A 73 -0.15 3.55 5.90
N MET A 74 -0.72 4.75 6.01
CA MET A 74 -1.59 5.11 7.12
C MET A 74 -3.04 5.14 6.64
N LEU A 75 -3.94 4.71 7.51
CA LEU A 75 -5.38 4.74 7.31
C LEU A 75 -6.01 5.60 8.40
N ALA A 76 -6.87 6.53 8.04
CA ALA A 76 -7.59 7.38 8.97
C ALA A 76 -9.09 7.37 8.64
N VAL A 77 -9.97 7.44 9.64
CA VAL A 77 -11.41 7.65 9.39
C VAL A 77 -11.60 8.97 8.63
N ALA A 78 -12.37 8.93 7.55
CA ALA A 78 -12.81 10.12 6.84
C ALA A 78 -13.87 10.89 7.65
N SER A 79 -13.79 12.22 7.64
CA SER A 79 -14.82 13.07 8.25
C SER A 79 -16.09 13.15 7.39
N ASP A 80 -15.94 13.01 6.07
CA ASP A 80 -17.00 13.04 5.06
C ASP A 80 -16.99 11.73 4.23
N PRO A 81 -18.05 11.43 3.48
CA PRO A 81 -18.06 10.28 2.57
C PRO A 81 -16.89 10.32 1.57
N VAL A 82 -16.18 9.19 1.44
CA VAL A 82 -15.09 9.04 0.48
C VAL A 82 -15.64 8.95 -0.95
N LYS A 83 -15.26 9.92 -1.79
CA LYS A 83 -15.57 10.00 -3.22
C LYS A 83 -14.32 9.72 -4.04
N PRO A 84 -14.00 8.45 -4.35
CA PRO A 84 -12.73 8.06 -4.97
C PRO A 84 -12.47 8.74 -6.32
N GLU A 85 -13.52 9.01 -7.09
CA GLU A 85 -13.45 9.72 -8.37
C GLU A 85 -13.00 11.19 -8.25
N GLN A 86 -13.10 11.76 -7.04
CA GLN A 86 -12.60 13.11 -6.73
C GLN A 86 -11.18 13.07 -6.14
N GLN A 87 -10.67 11.89 -5.80
CA GLN A 87 -9.32 11.73 -5.26
C GLN A 87 -8.35 11.56 -6.44
N SER A 88 -7.60 12.62 -6.78
CA SER A 88 -6.61 12.59 -7.86
C SER A 88 -5.27 11.96 -7.45
N ILE A 89 -5.32 10.92 -6.61
CA ILE A 89 -4.16 10.16 -6.15
C ILE A 89 -4.34 8.67 -6.48
N LEU A 90 -3.25 8.02 -6.88
CA LEU A 90 -3.14 6.58 -6.99
C LEU A 90 -2.02 6.08 -6.08
N PHE A 91 -2.15 4.85 -5.60
CA PHE A 91 -1.07 4.16 -4.91
C PHE A 91 -0.40 3.20 -5.88
N TYR A 92 0.87 3.44 -6.18
CA TYR A 92 1.67 2.54 -6.99
C TYR A 92 2.48 1.63 -6.05
N LEU A 93 2.26 0.34 -6.18
CA LEU A 93 2.83 -0.72 -5.35
C LEU A 93 3.60 -1.70 -6.24
N TYR A 94 4.47 -2.49 -5.62
CA TYR A 94 5.23 -3.53 -6.31
C TYR A 94 5.06 -4.88 -5.62
N CYS A 95 5.00 -5.94 -6.42
CA CYS A 95 5.08 -7.32 -5.95
C CYS A 95 5.94 -8.17 -6.89
N ASN A 96 6.44 -9.29 -6.40
CA ASN A 96 7.36 -10.12 -7.18
C ASN A 96 6.67 -10.98 -8.25
N ASP A 97 5.35 -11.16 -8.14
CA ASP A 97 4.54 -11.99 -9.06
C ASP A 97 3.10 -11.47 -9.12
N VAL A 98 2.75 -10.76 -10.21
CA VAL A 98 1.40 -10.22 -10.41
C VAL A 98 0.36 -11.31 -10.67
N SER A 99 0.74 -12.43 -11.28
CA SER A 99 -0.18 -13.53 -11.57
C SER A 99 -0.58 -14.26 -10.28
N ALA A 100 0.41 -14.52 -9.41
CA ALA A 100 0.17 -15.10 -8.09
C ALA A 100 -0.61 -14.12 -7.19
N MET A 101 -0.28 -12.82 -7.21
CA MET A 101 -1.02 -11.81 -6.46
C MET A 101 -2.49 -11.78 -6.88
N ARG A 102 -2.80 -11.74 -8.18
CA ARG A 102 -4.19 -11.75 -8.66
C ARG A 102 -4.93 -13.01 -8.22
N THR A 103 -4.31 -14.17 -8.38
CA THR A 103 -4.89 -15.46 -7.96
C THR A 103 -5.22 -15.45 -6.47
N HIS A 104 -4.30 -14.95 -5.64
CA HIS A 104 -4.49 -14.83 -4.20
C HIS A 104 -5.66 -13.92 -3.84
N LEU A 105 -5.76 -12.74 -4.47
CA LEU A 105 -6.84 -11.79 -4.19
C LEU A 105 -8.21 -12.37 -4.53
N LEU A 106 -8.35 -13.02 -5.69
CA LEU A 106 -9.59 -13.68 -6.10
C LEU A 106 -9.98 -14.81 -5.15
N ALA A 107 -9.01 -15.66 -4.76
CA ALA A 107 -9.24 -16.74 -3.80
C ALA A 107 -9.64 -16.21 -2.41
N SER A 108 -9.24 -14.98 -2.09
CA SER A 108 -9.56 -14.29 -0.83
C SER A 108 -10.87 -13.49 -0.89
N GLY A 109 -11.63 -13.60 -1.99
CA GLY A 109 -12.96 -13.00 -2.13
C GLY A 109 -12.98 -11.57 -2.67
N VAL A 110 -11.86 -11.06 -3.18
CA VAL A 110 -11.85 -9.81 -3.97
C VAL A 110 -12.56 -10.08 -5.30
N ALA A 111 -13.44 -9.18 -5.72
CA ALA A 111 -14.23 -9.39 -6.93
C ALA A 111 -13.37 -9.39 -8.20
N ASP A 112 -13.74 -10.21 -9.19
CA ASP A 112 -13.13 -10.15 -10.53
C ASP A 112 -13.78 -9.03 -11.34
N GLY A 113 -12.99 -7.99 -11.66
CA GLY A 113 -13.42 -6.86 -12.49
C GLY A 113 -13.34 -7.11 -13.99
N GLY A 114 -12.84 -8.28 -14.42
CA GLY A 114 -12.61 -8.58 -15.83
C GLY A 114 -11.50 -7.74 -16.46
N ALA A 115 -11.59 -7.51 -17.76
CA ALA A 115 -10.67 -6.61 -18.46
C ALA A 115 -11.00 -5.15 -18.11
N PHE A 116 -9.99 -4.35 -17.79
CA PHE A 116 -10.19 -2.92 -17.56
C PHE A 116 -10.45 -2.20 -18.90
N CYS A 117 -11.59 -1.53 -19.02
CA CYS A 117 -12.04 -0.86 -20.26
C CYS A 117 -11.90 0.68 -20.23
N GLY A 118 -11.13 1.23 -19.28
CA GLY A 118 -10.90 2.68 -19.20
C GLY A 118 -11.99 3.49 -18.47
N GLY A 119 -13.06 2.83 -18.01
CA GLY A 119 -14.05 3.46 -17.13
C GLY A 119 -13.53 3.67 -15.70
N PRO A 120 -14.18 4.54 -14.88
CA PRO A 120 -13.86 4.67 -13.48
C PRO A 120 -14.15 3.35 -12.74
N GLY A 121 -13.09 2.63 -12.37
CA GLY A 121 -13.20 1.36 -11.66
C GLY A 121 -14.04 0.30 -12.40
N PRO A 122 -14.41 -0.82 -11.76
CA PRO A 122 -15.06 -1.96 -12.41
C PRO A 122 -16.57 -1.70 -12.52
N ASN A 123 -16.98 -0.59 -13.16
CA ASN A 123 -18.35 -0.08 -13.06
C ASN A 123 -18.74 0.34 -11.61
N GLY A 124 -17.85 1.04 -10.89
CA GLY A 124 -18.12 1.54 -9.53
C GLY A 124 -17.91 0.54 -8.38
N GLY A 125 -17.34 -0.63 -8.65
CA GLY A 125 -17.06 -1.63 -7.62
C GLY A 125 -15.90 -1.23 -6.69
N ARG A 126 -16.09 -1.53 -5.40
CA ARG A 126 -15.09 -1.48 -4.31
C ARG A 126 -14.59 -2.90 -4.06
N SER A 127 -13.35 -3.06 -3.59
CA SER A 127 -12.73 -4.38 -3.37
C SER A 127 -12.73 -5.26 -4.62
N VAL A 128 -12.06 -4.79 -5.68
CA VAL A 128 -12.01 -5.47 -6.99
C VAL A 128 -10.58 -5.58 -7.51
N VAL A 129 -10.30 -6.64 -8.27
CA VAL A 129 -9.06 -6.80 -9.03
C VAL A 129 -9.38 -7.07 -10.50
N PHE A 130 -8.69 -6.37 -11.39
CA PHE A 130 -8.84 -6.56 -12.84
C PHE A 130 -7.85 -7.58 -13.39
N LYS A 131 -8.04 -7.98 -14.65
CA LYS A 131 -7.04 -8.72 -15.41
C LYS A 131 -5.73 -7.92 -15.49
N ALA A 132 -4.61 -8.64 -15.37
CA ALA A 132 -3.30 -8.05 -15.54
C ALA A 132 -3.15 -7.47 -16.96
N THR A 133 -2.45 -6.33 -17.04
CA THR A 133 -2.03 -5.68 -18.28
C THR A 133 -0.51 -5.70 -18.37
N TYR A 134 0.04 -5.51 -19.57
CA TYR A 134 1.49 -5.56 -19.83
C TYR A 134 1.90 -4.33 -20.65
N PRO A 135 1.88 -3.12 -20.05
CA PRO A 135 2.30 -1.91 -20.74
C PRO A 135 3.82 -1.89 -20.95
N ASP A 136 4.29 -1.09 -21.90
CA ASP A 136 5.72 -1.01 -22.26
C ASP A 136 6.64 -0.70 -21.06
N TYR A 137 6.15 0.09 -20.09
CA TYR A 137 6.89 0.45 -18.88
C TYR A 137 6.80 -0.58 -17.75
N MET A 138 5.94 -1.60 -17.88
CA MET A 138 5.77 -2.68 -16.89
C MET A 138 5.58 -4.02 -17.62
N PRO A 139 6.61 -4.50 -18.35
CA PRO A 139 6.47 -5.66 -19.24
C PRO A 139 6.26 -6.99 -18.51
N LYS A 140 6.61 -7.08 -17.22
CA LYS A 140 6.31 -8.24 -16.36
C LYS A 140 4.87 -8.25 -15.86
N GLY A 141 4.15 -7.14 -16.04
CA GLY A 141 2.72 -7.02 -15.81
C GLY A 141 2.36 -6.09 -14.66
N GLU A 142 1.13 -5.60 -14.70
CA GLU A 142 0.54 -4.70 -13.71
C GLU A 142 -0.91 -5.12 -13.42
N LEU A 143 -1.32 -5.04 -12.16
CA LEU A 143 -2.73 -5.14 -11.75
C LEU A 143 -3.29 -3.77 -11.41
N ARG A 144 -4.49 -3.50 -11.89
CA ARG A 144 -5.36 -2.49 -11.30
C ARG A 144 -6.22 -3.13 -10.22
N VAL A 145 -6.27 -2.51 -9.06
CA VAL A 145 -7.08 -2.91 -7.90
C VAL A 145 -7.82 -1.69 -7.36
N ALA A 146 -9.08 -1.84 -6.96
CA ALA A 146 -9.79 -0.83 -6.17
C ALA A 146 -9.98 -1.34 -4.75
N ASP A 147 -9.61 -0.53 -3.76
CA ASP A 147 -9.77 -0.89 -2.35
C ASP A 147 -11.24 -0.76 -1.88
N PRO A 148 -11.56 -1.03 -0.60
CA PRO A 148 -12.92 -0.94 -0.09
C PRO A 148 -13.53 0.47 -0.17
N ASP A 149 -12.68 1.49 -0.26
CA ASP A 149 -13.08 2.89 -0.37
C ASP A 149 -13.05 3.41 -1.82
N GLY A 150 -12.55 2.59 -2.74
CA GLY A 150 -12.48 2.83 -4.18
C GLY A 150 -11.17 3.50 -4.63
N TYR A 151 -10.19 3.62 -3.74
CA TYR A 151 -8.87 4.12 -4.12
C TYR A 151 -8.23 3.22 -5.17
N CYS A 152 -7.55 3.84 -6.14
CA CYS A 152 -6.84 3.12 -7.19
C CYS A 152 -5.48 2.66 -6.70
N LEU A 153 -5.26 1.35 -6.71
CA LEU A 153 -3.97 0.72 -6.52
C LEU A 153 -3.51 0.18 -7.88
N LEU A 154 -2.31 0.58 -8.32
CA LEU A 154 -1.59 -0.11 -9.38
C LEU A 154 -0.51 -0.96 -8.73
N ILE A 155 -0.47 -2.25 -9.04
CA ILE A 155 0.48 -3.21 -8.48
C ILE A 155 1.32 -3.75 -9.63
N GLY A 156 2.52 -3.21 -9.82
CA GLY A 156 3.46 -3.64 -10.85
C GLY A 156 4.36 -4.79 -10.38
N GLN A 157 4.89 -5.55 -11.33
CA GLN A 157 5.95 -6.53 -11.07
C GLN A 157 7.32 -5.94 -11.38
N ASP A 158 8.17 -5.83 -10.35
CA ASP A 158 9.56 -5.39 -10.50
C ASP A 158 10.48 -6.49 -11.04
N ASP A 159 11.72 -6.08 -11.37
CA ASP A 159 12.68 -6.95 -12.05
C ASP A 159 13.39 -7.97 -11.14
#